data_AF-A0A1H3UTL2-F1
#
_entry.id   AF-A0A1H3UTL2-F1
#
_cell.length_a   1.000
_cell.length_b   1.000
_cell.length_c   1.000
_cell.angle_alpha   90.00
_cell.angle_beta   90.00
_cell.angle_gamma   90.00
#
_symmetry.space_group_name_H-M   'P 1'
#
loop_
_entity.id
_entity.type
_entity.pdbx_description
1 polymer ?
#
loop_
_entity_poly.entity_id
_entity_poly.type
_entity_poly.pdbx_seq_one_letter_code
_entity_poly.pdbx_strand_id
1 'polypeptide(L)' 'MEPFVLLHIILGSILTLAIIMTLVFLLRWLLAPKEKKSSVFPAFRKSAITAAAIFLGYMLMVWVKKLFF' A
#
# COMPACT_ATOMS: atom_id res chain seq x y z
N MET A 1 -18.15 -5.50 -20.11
CA MET A 1 -16.77 -5.48 -19.59
C MET A 1 -16.63 -6.63 -18.62
N GLU A 2 -15.64 -7.50 -18.78
CA GLU A 2 -15.48 -8.64 -17.89
C GLU A 2 -15.37 -8.17 -16.44
N PRO A 3 -16.10 -8.79 -15.48
CA PRO A 3 -16.11 -8.37 -14.07
C PRO A 3 -14.71 -8.37 -13.47
N PHE A 4 -13.80 -9.14 -14.06
CA PHE A 4 -12.41 -9.22 -13.65
C PHE A 4 -11.60 -7.94 -13.96
N VAL A 5 -11.87 -7.28 -15.08
CA VAL A 5 -11.19 -6.03 -15.46
C VAL A 5 -11.60 -4.90 -14.50
N LEU A 6 -12.88 -4.82 -14.17
CA LEU A 6 -13.40 -3.89 -13.15
C LEU A 6 -12.74 -4.11 -11.79
N LEU A 7 -12.67 -5.37 -11.34
CA LEU A 7 -12.05 -5.74 -10.07
C LEU A 7 -10.55 -5.37 -10.06
N HIS A 8 -9.84 -5.63 -11.15
CA HIS A 8 -8.43 -5.25 -11.30
C HIS A 8 -8.21 -3.73 -11.22
N ILE A 9 -9.05 -2.93 -11.90
CA ILE A 9 -8.96 -1.47 -11.87
C ILE A 9 -9.23 -0.92 -10.47
N ILE A 10 -10.24 -1.46 -9.77
CA ILE A 10 -10.59 -1.02 -8.40
C ILE A 10 -9.44 -1.35 -7.44
N LEU A 11 -8.92 -2.58 -7.47
CA LEU A 11 -7.80 -2.98 -6.61
C LEU A 11 -6.51 -2.21 -6.94
N GLY A 12 -6.21 -1.99 -8.22
CA GLY A 12 -5.08 -1.16 -8.64
C GLY A 12 -5.20 0.28 -8.16
N SER A 13 -6.41 0.85 -8.19
CA SER A 13 -6.68 2.21 -7.69
C SER A 13 -6.51 2.31 -6.16
N ILE A 14 -7.05 1.34 -5.40
CA ILE A 14 -6.90 1.26 -3.94
C ILE A 14 -5.42 1.13 -3.57
N LEU A 15 -4.69 0.27 -4.29
CA LEU A 15 -3.26 0.08 -4.07
C LEU A 15 -2.46 1.36 -4.34
N THR A 16 -2.78 2.06 -5.43
CA THR A 16 -2.13 3.34 -5.78
C THR A 16 -2.35 4.37 -4.67
N LEU A 17 -3.58 4.49 -4.16
CA LEU A 17 -3.91 5.35 -3.01
C LEU A 17 -3.12 4.96 -1.74
N ALA A 18 -3.00 3.67 -1.45
CA ALA A 18 -2.23 3.18 -0.30
C ALA A 18 -0.73 3.51 -0.42
N ILE A 19 -0.17 3.41 -1.63
CA ILE A 19 1.23 3.79 -1.92
C ILE A 19 1.42 5.30 -1.74
N ILE A 20 0.51 6.13 -2.28
CA ILE A 20 0.57 7.60 -2.13
C ILE A 20 0.51 7.99 -0.66
N MET A 21 -0.42 7.42 0.12
CA MET A 21 -0.51 7.65 1.56
C MET A 21 0.79 7.27 2.29
N THR A 22 1.38 6.12 1.94
CA THR A 22 2.65 5.66 2.51
C THR A 22 3.80 6.63 2.19
N LEU A 23 3.86 7.14 0.96
CA LEU A 23 4.81 8.17 0.53
C LEU A 23 4.63 9.48 1.30
N VAL A 24 3.39 9.91 1.54
CA VAL A 24 3.10 11.12 2.35
C VAL A 24 3.60 10.94 3.78
N PHE A 25 3.37 9.78 4.40
CA PHE A 25 3.90 9.50 5.74
C PHE A 25 5.43 9.41 5.75
N LEU A 26 6.05 8.86 4.69
CA LEU A 26 7.50 8.82 4.52
C LEU A 26 8.10 10.23 4.42
N LEU A 27 7.50 11.09 3.60
CA LEU A 27 7.88 12.50 3.44
C LEU A 27 7.75 13.26 4.76
N ARG A 28 6.64 13.07 5.48
CA ARG A 28 6.45 13.66 6.82
C ARG A 28 7.53 13.19 7.80
N TRP A 29 7.95 11.93 7.74
CA TRP A 29 9.03 11.43 8.58
C TRP A 29 10.41 11.97 8.17
N LEU A 30 10.69 12.08 6.87
CA LEU A 30 11.94 12.64 6.32
C LEU A 30 12.11 14.10 6.71
N LEU A 31 11.04 14.90 6.55
CA LEU A 31 11.00 16.34 6.80
C LEU A 31 10.76 16.70 8.27
N ALA A 32 10.37 15.75 9.12
CA ALA A 32 10.19 16.02 10.54
C ALA A 32 11.54 16.36 11.21
N PRO A 33 11.58 17.35 12.12
CA PRO A 33 12.77 17.64 12.92
C PRO A 33 13.15 16.40 13.76
N LYS A 34 14.45 16.19 14.00
CA LYS A 34 15.00 14.98 14.64
C LYS A 34 14.30 14.61 15.95
N GLU A 35 13.86 15.59 16.72
CA GLU A 35 13.14 15.42 17.99
C GLU A 35 11.74 14.81 17.82
N LYS A 36 11.08 15.04 16.67
CA LYS A 36 9.75 14.49 16.36
C LYS A 36 9.80 13.19 15.54
N LYS A 37 10.95 12.84 14.95
CA LYS A 37 11.08 11.60 14.15
C LYS A 37 10.72 10.34 14.93
N SER A 38 11.05 10.28 16.23
CA SER A 38 10.71 9.14 17.10
C SER A 38 9.20 8.96 17.30
N SER A 39 8.44 10.07 17.31
CA SER A 39 6.98 10.05 17.46
C SER A 39 6.24 9.68 16.16
N VAL A 40 6.80 10.06 15.00
CA VAL A 40 6.17 9.85 13.68
C VAL A 40 6.54 8.48 13.07
N PHE A 41 7.67 7.91 13.45
CA PHE A 41 8.16 6.61 12.94
C PHE A 41 7.21 5.42 13.19
N PRO A 42 6.57 5.26 14.37
CA PRO A 42 5.63 4.16 14.61
C PRO A 42 4.38 4.24 13.72
N ALA A 43 3.89 5.46 13.46
CA ALA A 43 2.73 5.68 12.58
C ALA A 43 3.08 5.38 11.12
N PHE A 44 4.25 5.84 10.65
CA PHE A 44 4.78 5.46 9.33
C PHE A 44 4.94 3.95 9.19
N ARG A 45 5.56 3.28 10.19
CA ARG A 45 5.80 1.84 10.17
C ARG A 45 4.48 1.05 10.11
N LYS A 46 3.47 1.43 10.89
CA LYS A 46 2.13 0.81 10.81
C LYS A 46 1.51 0.99 9.42
N SER A 47 1.52 2.21 8.87
CA SER A 47 0.98 2.48 7.53
C SER A 47 1.71 1.68 6.45
N ALA A 48 3.04 1.61 6.51
CA ALA A 48 3.87 0.88 5.56
C ALA A 48 3.63 -0.64 5.63
N ILE A 49 3.49 -1.20 6.84
CA ILE A 49 3.15 -2.62 7.03
C ILE A 49 1.75 -2.92 6.46
N THR A 50 0.76 -2.07 6.73
CA THR A 50 -0.59 -2.25 6.19
C THR A 50 -0.60 -2.19 4.67
N ALA A 51 0.09 -1.22 4.06
CA ALA A 51 0.21 -1.11 2.61
C ALA A 51 0.92 -2.33 2.00
N ALA A 52 2.00 -2.81 2.63
CA ALA A 52 2.70 -4.01 2.20
C ALA A 52 1.84 -5.28 2.30
N ALA A 53 1.05 -5.43 3.36
CA ALA A 53 0.13 -6.55 3.54
C ALA A 53 -0.97 -6.56 2.47
N ILE A 54 -1.57 -5.40 2.17
CA ILE A 54 -2.58 -5.26 1.11
C ILE A 54 -1.96 -5.59 -0.26
N PHE A 55 -0.75 -5.09 -0.53
CA PHE A 55 -0.03 -5.37 -1.78
C PHE A 55 0.28 -6.86 -1.94
N LEU A 56 0.80 -7.51 -0.89
CA LEU A 56 1.09 -8.93 -0.90
C LEU A 56 -0.16 -9.77 -1.10
N GLY A 57 -1.26 -9.44 -0.41
CA GLY A 57 -2.54 -10.14 -0.60
C GLY A 57 -3.08 -10.01 -2.03
N TYR A 58 -2.97 -8.81 -2.62
CA TYR A 58 -3.35 -8.58 -4.01
C TYR A 58 -2.46 -9.35 -5.00
N MET A 59 -1.13 -9.29 -4.83
CA MET A 59 -0.20 -10.04 -5.66
C MET A 59 -0.43 -11.54 -5.54
N LEU A 60 -0.67 -12.07 -4.34
CA LEU A 60 -0.98 -13.49 -4.13
C LEU A 60 -2.26 -13.88 -4.87
N MET A 61 -3.31 -13.05 -4.79
CA MET A 61 -4.57 -13.28 -5.49
C MET A 61 -4.39 -13.29 -7.01
N VAL A 62 -3.64 -12.32 -7.57
CA VAL A 62 -3.32 -12.27 -9.00
C VAL A 62 -2.48 -13.49 -9.42
N TRP A 63 -1.52 -13.89 -8.59
CA TRP A 63 -0.61 -14.99 -8.87
C TRP A 63 -1.32 -16.35 -8.84
N VAL A 64 -2.17 -16.59 -7.83
CA VAL A 64 -3.06 -17.76 -7.78
C VAL A 64 -3.95 -17.77 -9.01
N LYS A 65 -4.53 -16.64 -9.38
CA LYS A 65 -5.39 -16.63 -10.57
C LYS A 65 -4.65 -16.95 -11.86
N LYS A 66 -3.39 -16.51 -11.98
CA LYS A 66 -2.51 -16.83 -13.13
C LYS A 66 -2.04 -18.29 -13.14
N LEU A 67 -2.04 -18.96 -11.99
CA LEU A 67 -1.66 -20.37 -11.84
C LEU A 67 -2.83 -21.33 -12.10
N PHE A 68 -4.06 -20.89 -11.82
CA PHE A 68 -5.27 -21.73 -11.88
C PHE A 68 -6.20 -21.42 -13.06
N PHE A 69 -5.94 -20.34 -13.83
CA PHE A 69 -6.66 -19.94 -15.04
C PHE A 69 -5.66 -19.49 -16.11
#